data_AF-A0A7Y1Z727-F1
#
_entry.id   AF-A0A7Y1Z727-F1
#
_cell.length_a   1.000
_cell.length_b   1.000
_cell.length_c   1.000
_cell.angle_alpha   90.00
_cell.angle_beta   90.00
_cell.angle_gamma   90.00
#
_symmetry.space_group_name_H-M   'P 1'
#
loop_
_entity.id
_entity.type
_entity.pdbx_description
1 polymer ?
#
loop_
_entity_poly.entity_id
_entity_poly.type
_entity_poly.pdbx_seq_one_letter_code
_entity_poly.pdbx_strand_id
1 'polypeptide(L)'
;IIMYERSDGFMIIPGGFGTMDEFFEITTWGQLGLHQKPIGILNMNGYYDHLLQQAEVMVKRGFLKQTNLDAIVVDPTINGLLEKMHNYKPIPTPKWLKKEAL
;
A
#
# COMPACT_ATOMS: atom_id res chain seq x y z
N ILE A 1 9.69 8.98 9.43
CA ILE A 1 10.91 8.56 8.68
C ILE A 1 11.61 7.33 9.28
N ILE A 2 11.95 7.28 10.57
CA ILE A 2 12.72 6.14 11.15
C ILE A 2 12.04 4.78 10.94
N MET A 3 10.72 4.70 11.18
CA MET A 3 9.95 3.48 10.91
C MET A 3 10.05 3.06 9.45
N TYR A 4 9.92 4.03 8.54
CA TYR A 4 10.07 3.77 7.12
C TYR A 4 11.46 3.24 6.76
N GLU A 5 12.53 3.88 7.22
CA GLU A 5 13.92 3.49 6.89
C GLU A 5 14.26 2.08 7.38
N ARG A 6 13.73 1.70 8.55
CA ARG A 6 14.01 0.41 9.19
C ARG A 6 13.08 -0.73 8.80
N SER A 7 12.06 -0.46 7.99
CA SER A 7 11.08 -1.48 7.58
C SER A 7 11.35 -1.98 6.18
N ASP A 8 11.13 -3.27 5.93
CA ASP A 8 11.16 -3.86 4.58
C ASP A 8 9.76 -3.92 3.93
N GLY A 9 8.71 -3.65 4.71
CA GLY A 9 7.32 -3.63 4.28
C GLY A 9 6.41 -3.09 5.37
N PHE A 10 5.16 -2.81 5.03
CA PHE A 10 4.17 -2.25 5.94
C PHE A 10 2.94 -3.16 5.99
N MET A 11 2.54 -3.57 7.19
CA MET A 11 1.33 -4.36 7.41
C MET A 11 0.30 -3.50 8.14
N ILE A 12 -0.85 -3.31 7.51
CA ILE A 12 -1.99 -2.57 8.04
C ILE A 12 -2.94 -3.56 8.71
N ILE A 13 -3.04 -3.46 10.02
CA ILE A 13 -3.97 -4.24 10.85
C ILE A 13 -5.18 -3.37 11.24
N PRO A 14 -6.33 -3.96 11.61
CA PRO A 14 -7.52 -3.20 11.97
C PRO A 14 -7.25 -2.05 12.94
N GLY A 15 -7.69 -0.85 12.56
CA GLY A 15 -7.42 0.38 13.28
C GLY A 15 -8.23 1.55 12.74
N GLY A 16 -8.27 2.64 13.51
CA GLY A 16 -9.04 3.85 13.21
C GLY A 16 -8.26 4.89 12.40
N PHE A 17 -8.55 6.17 12.64
CA PHE A 17 -7.99 7.27 11.84
C PHE A 17 -6.46 7.35 11.85
N GLY A 18 -5.79 7.07 12.97
CA GLY A 18 -4.32 7.08 13.00
C GLY A 18 -3.71 6.06 12.04
N THR A 19 -4.25 4.84 12.00
CA THR A 19 -3.84 3.80 11.05
C THR A 19 -4.13 4.20 9.61
N MET A 20 -5.24 4.91 9.36
CA MET A 20 -5.58 5.38 8.02
C MET A 20 -4.66 6.51 7.55
N ASP A 21 -4.29 7.43 8.44
CA ASP A 21 -3.33 8.50 8.15
C ASP A 21 -1.98 7.91 7.68
N GLU A 22 -1.44 6.97 8.48
CA GLU A 22 -0.20 6.27 8.13
C GLU A 22 -0.33 5.45 6.83
N PHE A 23 -1.45 4.74 6.64
CA PHE A 23 -1.72 3.97 5.43
C PHE A 23 -1.75 4.85 4.17
N PHE A 24 -2.44 5.99 4.22
CA PHE A 24 -2.53 6.90 3.07
C PHE A 24 -1.20 7.59 2.80
N GLU A 25 -0.43 7.95 3.85
CA GLU A 25 0.92 8.51 3.68
C GLU A 25 1.82 7.52 2.94
N ILE A 26 1.95 6.29 3.45
CA ILE A 26 2.88 5.32 2.87
C ILE A 26 2.44 4.88 1.47
N THR A 27 1.14 4.72 1.24
CA THR A 27 0.61 4.41 -0.09
C THR A 27 0.95 5.54 -1.07
N THR A 28 0.82 6.80 -0.65
CA THR A 28 1.17 7.95 -1.50
C THR A 28 2.65 7.96 -1.85
N TRP A 29 3.56 7.62 -0.93
CA TRP A 29 4.99 7.53 -1.22
C TRP A 29 5.30 6.44 -2.24
N GLY A 30 4.65 5.28 -2.13
CA GLY A 30 4.73 4.22 -3.13
C GLY A 30 4.26 4.68 -4.51
N GLN A 31 3.15 5.43 -4.59
CA GLN A 31 2.63 5.99 -5.84
C GLN A 31 3.59 7.00 -6.48
N LEU A 32 4.28 7.79 -5.66
CA LEU A 32 5.32 8.73 -6.10
C LEU A 32 6.63 8.03 -6.45
N GLY A 33 6.76 6.72 -6.22
CA GLY A 33 7.99 5.97 -6.46
C GLY A 33 9.11 6.24 -5.46
N LEU A 34 8.79 6.86 -4.31
CA LEU A 34 9.76 7.14 -3.24
C LEU A 34 10.21 5.86 -2.51
N HIS A 35 9.44 4.78 -2.65
CA HIS A 35 9.84 3.45 -2.21
C HIS A 35 9.21 2.36 -3.08
N GLN A 36 9.70 1.14 -2.89
CA GLN A 36 9.22 -0.08 -3.57
C GLN A 36 8.82 -1.18 -2.58
N LYS A 37 8.77 -0.84 -1.29
CA LYS A 37 8.41 -1.75 -0.20
C LYS A 37 6.93 -2.18 -0.31
N PRO A 38 6.58 -3.47 -0.12
CA PRO A 38 5.20 -3.93 -0.13
C PRO A 38 4.38 -3.28 0.99
N ILE A 39 3.12 -2.96 0.67
CA ILE A 39 2.11 -2.52 1.64
C ILE A 39 1.01 -3.58 1.63
N GLY A 40 0.77 -4.20 2.78
CA GLY A 40 -0.20 -5.28 2.96
C GLY A 40 -1.33 -4.88 3.90
N ILE A 41 -2.58 -5.15 3.53
CA ILE A 41 -3.76 -5.01 4.39
C ILE A 41 -4.19 -6.41 4.87
N LEU A 42 -4.22 -6.57 6.20
CA LEU A 42 -4.79 -7.74 6.85
C LEU A 42 -6.31 -7.56 6.99
N ASN A 43 -7.06 -8.01 5.98
CA ASN A 43 -8.52 -7.83 5.92
C ASN A 43 -9.27 -8.92 6.71
N MET A 44 -8.97 -9.04 8.01
CA MET A 44 -9.65 -9.99 8.89
C MET A 44 -11.13 -9.65 9.02
N ASN A 45 -12.00 -10.64 8.85
CA ASN A 45 -13.46 -10.51 8.95
C ASN A 45 -14.06 -9.37 8.10
N GLY A 46 -13.41 -9.00 6.99
CA GLY A 46 -13.89 -7.94 6.10
C GLY A 46 -13.79 -6.53 6.67
N TYR A 47 -12.94 -6.29 7.69
CA TYR A 47 -12.80 -4.97 8.33
C TYR A 47 -12.55 -3.82 7.34
N TYR A 48 -11.80 -4.09 6.26
CA TYR A 48 -11.41 -3.11 5.25
C TYR A 48 -12.24 -3.18 3.95
N ASP A 49 -13.32 -3.96 3.88
CA ASP A 49 -14.12 -4.11 2.66
C ASP A 49 -14.62 -2.76 2.13
N HIS A 50 -15.12 -1.89 3.01
CA HIS A 50 -15.59 -0.56 2.62
C HIS A 50 -14.47 0.39 2.19
N LEU A 51 -13.28 0.26 2.77
CA LEU A 51 -12.11 1.03 2.36
C LEU A 51 -11.69 0.63 0.94
N LEU A 52 -11.62 -0.67 0.67
CA LEU A 52 -11.28 -1.22 -0.64
C LEU A 52 -12.33 -0.84 -1.70
N GLN A 53 -13.62 -0.94 -1.35
CA GLN A 53 -14.71 -0.49 -2.21
C GLN A 53 -14.62 1.01 -2.51
N GLN A 54 -14.26 1.84 -1.53
CA GLN A 54 -14.05 3.27 -1.76
C GLN A 54 -12.86 3.52 -2.69
N ALA A 55 -11.78 2.75 -2.58
CA ALA A 55 -10.65 2.83 -3.51
C ALA A 55 -11.06 2.46 -4.95
N GLU A 56 -11.91 1.45 -5.13
CA GLU A 56 -12.49 1.15 -6.45
C GLU A 56 -13.31 2.32 -7.01
N VAL A 57 -14.07 3.02 -6.17
CA VAL A 57 -14.80 4.24 -6.59
C VAL A 57 -13.83 5.32 -7.04
N MET A 58 -12.72 5.52 -6.32
CA MET A 58 -11.68 6.46 -6.73
C MET A 58 -11.08 6.08 -8.10
N VAL A 59 -10.87 4.79 -8.37
CA VAL A 59 -10.43 4.33 -9.69
C VAL A 59 -11.47 4.61 -10.76
N LYS A 60 -12.72 4.22 -10.55
CA LYS A 60 -13.84 4.42 -11.50
C LYS A 60 -14.05 5.89 -11.83
N ARG A 61 -13.79 6.79 -10.88
CA ARG A 61 -13.91 8.25 -11.05
C ARG A 61 -12.64 8.93 -11.55
N GLY A 62 -11.55 8.20 -11.79
CA GLY A 62 -10.30 8.74 -12.32
C GLY A 62 -9.40 9.45 -11.30
N PHE A 63 -9.69 9.33 -10.01
CA PHE A 63 -8.84 9.90 -8.93
C PHE A 63 -7.69 8.98 -8.52
N LEU A 64 -7.81 7.67 -8.78
CA LEU A 64 -6.79 6.67 -8.50
C LEU A 64 -6.50 5.86 -9.77
N LYS A 65 -5.23 5.54 -10.03
CA LYS A 65 -4.88 4.60 -11.11
C LYS A 65 -5.10 3.17 -10.62
N GLN A 66 -5.64 2.29 -11.46
CA GLN A 66 -5.80 0.86 -11.12
C GLN A 66 -4.48 0.24 -10.66
N THR A 67 -3.37 0.57 -11.33
CA THR A 67 -2.02 0.10 -10.95
C THR A 67 -1.62 0.46 -9.53
N ASN A 68 -2.09 1.60 -9.00
CA ASN A 68 -1.78 2.02 -7.64
C ASN A 68 -2.61 1.24 -6.61
N LEU A 69 -3.84 0.88 -6.96
CA LEU A 69 -4.68 0.00 -6.13
C LEU A 69 -4.12 -1.44 -6.14
N ASP A 70 -3.72 -1.94 -7.30
CA ASP A 70 -3.16 -3.30 -7.48
C ASP A 70 -1.84 -3.50 -6.74
N ALA A 71 -1.13 -2.41 -6.39
CA ALA A 71 0.10 -2.47 -5.60
C ALA A 71 -0.14 -2.74 -4.12
N ILE A 72 -1.38 -2.63 -3.63
CA ILE A 72 -1.74 -2.94 -2.25
C ILE A 72 -2.06 -4.43 -2.16
N VAL A 73 -1.30 -5.14 -1.34
CA VAL A 73 -1.52 -6.57 -1.11
C VAL A 73 -2.63 -6.74 -0.08
N VAL A 74 -3.60 -7.63 -0.32
CA VAL A 74 -4.69 -7.88 0.62
C VAL A 74 -4.82 -9.38 0.88
N ASP A 75 -4.97 -9.75 2.15
CA ASP A 75 -5.29 -11.12 2.56
C ASP A 75 -6.02 -11.12 3.91
N PRO A 76 -6.97 -12.04 4.15
CA PRO A 76 -7.63 -12.16 5.45
C PRO A 76 -6.77 -12.87 6.52
N THR A 77 -5.64 -13.47 6.14
CA THR A 77 -4.77 -14.24 7.04
C THR A 77 -3.36 -13.66 7.10
N ILE A 78 -2.71 -13.78 8.25
CA ILE A 78 -1.33 -13.31 8.43
C ILE A 78 -0.37 -14.06 7.48
N ASN A 79 -0.48 -15.39 7.40
CA ASN A 79 0.41 -16.20 6.57
C ASN A 79 0.25 -15.89 5.08
N GLY A 80 -0.99 -15.83 4.58
CA GLY A 80 -1.24 -15.47 3.18
C GLY A 80 -0.79 -14.05 2.85
N LEU A 81 -0.95 -13.11 3.79
CA LEU A 81 -0.45 -11.75 3.61
C LEU A 81 1.07 -11.70 3.51
N LEU A 82 1.78 -12.34 4.45
CA LEU A 82 3.23 -12.39 4.47
C LEU A 82 3.81 -13.05 3.21
N GLU A 83 3.20 -14.15 2.76
CA GLU A 83 3.61 -14.83 1.52
C GLU A 83 3.46 -13.91 0.31
N LYS A 84 2.31 -13.24 0.17
CA LYS A 84 2.09 -12.29 -0.93
C LYS A 84 3.03 -11.08 -0.86
N MET A 85 3.30 -10.55 0.33
CA MET A 85 4.24 -9.45 0.53
C MET A 85 5.68 -9.86 0.19
N HIS A 86 6.09 -11.09 0.53
CA HIS A 86 7.41 -11.61 0.18
C HIS A 86 7.59 -11.77 -1.34
N ASN A 87 6.53 -12.16 -2.04
CA ASN A 87 6.52 -12.33 -3.49
C ASN A 87 6.15 -11.05 -4.27
N TYR A 88 6.01 -9.92 -3.58
CA TYR A 88 5.59 -8.65 -4.18
C TYR A 88 6.58 -8.17 -5.23
N LYS A 89 6.05 -7.66 -6.35
CA LYS A 89 6.84 -7.01 -7.40
C LYS A 89 6.43 -5.54 -7.50
N PRO A 90 7.37 -4.60 -7.30
CA PRO A 90 7.04 -3.19 -7.28
C PRO A 90 6.62 -2.66 -8.65
N ILE A 91 5.77 -1.63 -8.63
CA ILE A 91 5.48 -0.83 -9.83
C ILE A 91 6.80 -0.21 -10.32
N PRO A 92 7.09 -0.20 -11.63
CA PRO A 92 8.26 0.47 -12.17
C PRO A 92 8.31 1.94 -11.74
N THR A 93 9.46 2.37 -11.21
CA THR A 93 9.68 3.75 -10.80
C THR A 93 9.55 4.69 -12.01
N PRO A 94 8.84 5.82 -11.89
CA PRO A 94 8.74 6.78 -12.98
C PRO A 94 10.14 7.27 -13.42
N LYS A 95 10.39 7.36 -14.73
CA LYS A 95 11.69 7.77 -15.29
C LYS A 95 12.17 9.16 -14.84
N TRP A 96 11.27 10.00 -14.32
CA TRP A 96 11.58 11.35 -13.85
C TRP A 96 12.10 11.38 -12.39
N LEU A 97 11.91 10.31 -11.61
CA LEU A 97 12.60 10.16 -10.33
C LEU A 97 14.06 9.78 -10.61
N LYS A 98 14.94 10.78 -10.61
CA LYS A 98 16.39 10.55 -10.58
C LYS A 98 16.81 10.21 -9.15
N LYS A 99 17.77 9.29 -9.02
CA LYS A 99 18.35 8.79 -7.75
C LYS A 99 18.93 9.88 -6.82
N GLU A 100 19.09 11.10 -7.30
CA GLU A 100 19.69 12.22 -6.59
C GLU A 100 18.72 12.93 -5.62
N ALA A 101 17.44 12.54 -5.59
CA ALA A 101 16.40 13.17 -4.78
C ALA A 101 15.85 12.29 -3.64
N LEU A 102 16.50 11.16 -3.34
CA LEU A 102 16.19 10.28 -2.21
C LEU A 102 17.34 10.29 -1.20
#